data_AF-G8R060-F1
#
_entry.id   AF-G8R060-F1
#
_cell.length_a   1.000
_cell.length_b   1.000
_cell.length_c   1.000
_cell.angle_alpha   90.00
_cell.angle_beta   90.00
_cell.angle_gamma   90.00
#
_symmetry.space_group_name_H-M   'P 1'
#
loop_
_entity.id
_entity.type
_entity.pdbx_description
1 polymer ?
#
loop_
_entity_poly.entity_id
_entity_poly.type
_entity_poly.pdbx_seq_one_letter_code
_entity_poly.pdbx_strand_id
1 'polypeptide(L)'
;MKRLGYILAFITTLTLSFNQASAQKGISTPNLNSAGSTMFCNVFIPNAFTPNGDNINDLFEVKHGENCQVLEFNMKIFDRWGRLIYETNSMEKGTAWDGTADGKEVLQGVYMWAAYAKVKTLQGSQEIEEFKNQGTVVVIR
;
A
#
# COMPACT_ATOMS: atom_id res chain seq x y z
N MET A 1 65.31 3.51 -38.81
CA MET A 1 64.83 4.38 -37.70
C MET A 1 63.73 5.26 -38.29
N LYS A 2 62.46 5.34 -37.85
CA LYS A 2 61.69 4.82 -36.72
C LYS A 2 60.20 4.84 -37.13
N ARG A 3 59.53 3.70 -36.97
CA ARG A 3 58.13 3.44 -36.55
C ARG A 3 56.95 4.18 -37.21
N LEU A 4 56.14 3.40 -37.94
CA LEU A 4 54.70 3.54 -38.12
C LEU A 4 53.99 3.67 -36.77
N GLY A 5 53.08 4.65 -36.64
CA GLY A 5 52.18 4.80 -35.49
C GLY A 5 50.74 4.47 -35.89
N TYR A 6 50.25 3.32 -35.42
CA TYR A 6 48.83 2.99 -35.35
C TYR A 6 48.20 3.75 -34.17
N ILE A 7 47.05 4.37 -34.38
CA ILE A 7 46.03 4.49 -33.33
C ILE A 7 44.67 4.20 -33.99
N LEU A 8 44.31 2.92 -34.07
CA LEU A 8 42.92 2.51 -34.22
C LEU A 8 42.24 2.77 -32.87
N ALA A 9 41.36 3.77 -32.81
CA ALA A 9 40.49 3.97 -31.66
C ALA A 9 39.39 2.89 -31.69
N PHE A 10 39.57 1.79 -30.96
CA PHE A 10 38.47 0.87 -30.63
C PHE A 10 37.60 1.53 -29.55
N ILE A 11 36.55 2.24 -29.96
CA ILE A 11 35.47 2.61 -29.06
C ILE A 11 34.44 1.49 -29.13
N THR A 12 34.58 0.47 -28.29
CA THR A 12 33.50 -0.48 -28.04
C THR A 12 32.51 0.18 -27.10
N THR A 13 31.42 0.73 -27.64
CA THR A 13 30.28 1.15 -26.83
C THR A 13 29.59 -0.09 -26.27
N LEU A 14 29.75 -0.36 -24.98
CA LEU A 14 28.97 -1.36 -24.26
C LEU A 14 27.53 -0.83 -24.13
N THR A 15 26.61 -1.32 -24.96
CA THR A 15 25.18 -1.05 -24.77
C THR A 15 24.66 -1.91 -23.62
N LEU A 16 24.43 -1.31 -22.46
CA LEU A 16 23.62 -1.93 -21.41
C LEU A 16 22.18 -1.99 -21.91
N SER A 17 21.74 -3.16 -22.37
CA SER A 17 20.34 -3.45 -22.63
C SER A 17 19.61 -3.51 -21.29
N PHE A 18 18.88 -2.45 -20.96
CA PHE A 18 17.89 -2.49 -19.89
C PHE A 18 16.76 -3.43 -20.31
N ASN A 19 16.71 -4.62 -19.73
CA ASN A 19 15.50 -5.44 -19.76
C ASN A 19 14.41 -4.70 -18.95
N GLN A 20 13.47 -4.07 -19.64
CA GLN A 20 12.21 -3.65 -19.01
C GLN A 20 11.37 -4.91 -18.76
N ALA A 21 11.51 -5.50 -17.58
CA ALA A 21 10.44 -6.33 -17.04
C ALA A 21 9.32 -5.37 -16.58
N SER A 22 8.35 -5.16 -17.47
CA SER A 22 7.07 -4.57 -17.11
C SER A 22 6.34 -5.53 -16.15
N ALA A 23 6.49 -5.33 -14.85
CA ALA A 23 5.60 -5.92 -13.85
C ALA A 23 4.28 -5.13 -13.82
N GLN A 24 3.48 -5.26 -14.87
CA GLN A 24 2.06 -4.91 -14.83
C GLN A 24 1.35 -6.09 -14.16
N LYS A 25 1.32 -6.14 -12.82
CA LYS A 25 0.29 -6.94 -12.13
C LYS A 25 -1.00 -6.14 -12.21
N GLY A 26 -1.59 -6.12 -13.40
CA GLY A 26 -2.90 -5.56 -13.65
C GLY A 26 -3.89 -6.21 -12.70
N ILE A 27 -4.74 -5.39 -12.08
CA ILE A 27 -5.89 -5.85 -11.31
C ILE A 27 -6.83 -6.52 -12.31
N SER A 28 -6.68 -7.83 -12.51
CA SER A 28 -7.69 -8.62 -13.21
C SER A 28 -8.86 -8.76 -12.24
N THR A 29 -10.00 -8.16 -12.56
CA THR A 29 -11.28 -8.51 -11.92
C THR A 29 -11.46 -10.02 -12.10
N PRO A 30 -11.48 -10.85 -11.02
CA PRO A 30 -11.72 -12.26 -11.21
C PRO A 30 -13.15 -12.44 -11.71
N ASN A 31 -13.27 -13.00 -12.91
CA ASN A 31 -14.52 -13.48 -13.47
C ASN A 31 -15.12 -14.51 -12.50
N LEU A 32 -16.32 -14.21 -11.99
CA LEU A 32 -17.09 -15.06 -11.07
C LEU A 32 -17.59 -16.31 -11.81
N ASN A 33 -16.72 -17.29 -12.04
CA ASN A 33 -17.06 -18.67 -12.40
C ASN A 33 -15.84 -19.60 -12.29
N SER A 34 -15.29 -19.74 -11.08
CA SER A 34 -14.52 -20.94 -10.73
C SER A 34 -14.50 -21.09 -9.22
N ALA A 35 -14.95 -22.25 -8.73
CA ALA A 35 -14.76 -22.70 -7.35
C ALA A 35 -13.27 -22.95 -7.07
N GLY A 36 -12.47 -21.87 -7.09
CA GLY A 36 -11.07 -21.83 -6.73
C GLY A 36 -10.92 -20.75 -5.67
N SER A 37 -10.76 -21.18 -4.43
CA SER A 37 -10.49 -20.33 -3.27
C SER A 37 -9.50 -19.25 -3.63
N THR A 38 -9.78 -18.00 -3.25
CA THR A 38 -8.89 -16.86 -3.45
C THR A 38 -7.59 -17.11 -2.68
N MET A 39 -6.62 -17.77 -3.32
CA MET A 39 -5.29 -18.06 -2.77
C MET A 39 -4.44 -16.80 -2.60
N PHE A 40 -4.98 -15.62 -2.84
CA PHE A 40 -4.27 -14.35 -2.71
C PHE A 40 -4.72 -13.62 -1.45
N CYS A 41 -3.76 -13.01 -0.77
CA CYS A 41 -4.04 -12.07 0.30
C CYS A 41 -4.56 -10.75 -0.29
N ASN A 42 -5.86 -10.48 -0.11
CA ASN A 42 -6.47 -9.22 -0.55
C ASN A 42 -6.41 -8.21 0.60
N VAL A 43 -5.85 -7.02 0.34
CA VAL A 43 -5.83 -5.88 1.27
C VAL A 43 -6.62 -4.73 0.67
N PHE A 44 -7.48 -4.11 1.48
CA PHE A 44 -8.35 -3.01 1.08
C PHE A 44 -8.20 -1.85 2.08
N ILE A 45 -8.07 -0.64 1.55
CA ILE A 45 -8.06 0.60 2.34
C ILE A 45 -9.18 1.48 1.79
N PRO A 46 -10.17 1.88 2.62
CA PRO A 46 -11.26 2.72 2.16
C PRO A 46 -10.75 4.11 1.74
N ASN A 47 -11.54 4.82 0.95
CA ASN A 47 -11.24 6.20 0.53
C ASN A 47 -12.13 7.23 1.24
N ALA A 48 -13.12 6.79 2.02
CA ALA A 48 -14.00 7.63 2.82
C ALA A 48 -14.57 6.84 4.00
N PHE A 49 -14.97 7.55 5.05
CA PHE A 49 -15.65 7.00 6.22
C PHE A 49 -16.52 8.09 6.88
N THR A 50 -17.48 7.67 7.69
CA THR A 50 -18.53 8.52 8.31
C THR A 50 -18.51 8.35 9.83
N PRO A 51 -17.59 9.00 10.57
CA PRO A 51 -17.53 8.89 12.04
C PRO A 51 -18.67 9.67 12.70
N ASN A 52 -19.89 9.14 12.61
CA ASN A 52 -21.13 9.74 13.09
C ASN A 52 -21.79 8.93 14.23
N GLY A 53 -21.25 7.75 14.56
CA GLY A 53 -21.69 6.90 15.65
C GLY A 53 -22.88 5.98 15.32
N ASP A 54 -23.22 5.80 14.04
CA ASP A 54 -24.28 4.88 13.60
C ASP A 54 -23.81 3.42 13.47
N ASN A 55 -22.53 3.15 13.73
CA ASN A 55 -21.81 1.89 13.57
C ASN A 55 -21.60 1.45 12.11
N ILE A 56 -21.76 2.36 11.14
CA ILE A 56 -21.59 2.11 9.71
C ILE A 56 -20.46 2.99 9.19
N ASN A 57 -19.32 2.37 8.87
CA ASN A 57 -18.12 3.08 8.39
C ASN A 57 -17.63 4.18 9.36
N ASP A 58 -17.76 3.97 10.67
CA ASP A 58 -17.30 4.93 11.68
C ASP A 58 -15.76 4.97 11.83
N LEU A 59 -15.07 3.94 11.34
CA LEU A 59 -13.63 3.77 11.51
C LEU A 59 -12.92 3.74 10.17
N PHE A 60 -11.80 4.44 10.08
CA PHE A 60 -10.83 4.30 9.02
C PHE A 60 -9.85 3.17 9.37
N GLU A 61 -10.10 2.00 8.80
CA GLU A 61 -9.35 0.77 9.04
C GLU A 61 -8.90 0.10 7.73
N VAL A 62 -7.72 -0.52 7.76
CA VAL A 62 -7.28 -1.42 6.70
C VAL A 62 -7.99 -2.75 6.87
N LYS A 63 -8.60 -3.26 5.80
CA LYS A 63 -9.28 -4.56 5.78
C LYS A 63 -8.43 -5.55 5.00
N HIS A 64 -8.44 -6.81 5.42
CA HIS A 64 -7.77 -7.88 4.70
C HIS A 64 -8.62 -9.15 4.64
N GLY A 65 -8.35 -10.01 3.67
CA GLY A 65 -9.01 -11.32 3.57
C GLY A 65 -8.58 -12.28 4.67
N GLU A 66 -9.39 -13.30 4.94
CA GLU A 66 -9.11 -14.35 5.95
C GLU A 66 -7.84 -15.16 5.65
N ASN A 67 -7.43 -15.22 4.38
CA ASN A 67 -6.22 -15.90 3.93
C ASN A 67 -4.93 -15.07 4.15
N CYS A 68 -5.02 -13.95 4.86
CA CYS A 68 -3.90 -13.07 5.18
C CYS A 68 -3.50 -13.20 6.66
N GLN A 69 -2.22 -13.42 6.90
CA GLN A 69 -1.60 -13.18 8.21
C GLN A 69 -0.79 -11.90 8.17
N VAL A 70 -1.15 -10.92 9.00
CA VAL A 70 -0.40 -9.66 9.13
C VAL A 70 0.76 -9.91 10.11
N LEU A 71 1.99 -9.69 9.64
CA LEU A 71 3.22 -9.86 10.41
C LEU A 71 3.72 -8.53 10.98
N GLU A 72 3.58 -7.45 10.20
CA GLU A 72 3.94 -6.09 10.60
C GLU A 72 2.90 -5.12 10.04
N PHE A 73 2.59 -4.04 10.78
CA PHE A 73 1.66 -3.02 10.36
C PHE A 73 2.06 -1.65 10.91
N ASN A 74 1.91 -0.61 10.10
CA ASN A 74 1.96 0.79 10.51
C ASN A 74 1.00 1.60 9.63
N MET A 75 0.17 2.43 10.25
CA MET A 75 -0.70 3.38 9.57
C MET A 75 -0.49 4.76 10.17
N LYS A 76 -0.33 5.76 9.31
CA LYS A 76 -0.17 7.16 9.67
C LYS A 76 -1.21 8.00 8.94
N ILE A 77 -1.85 8.90 9.66
CA ILE A 77 -2.81 9.87 9.11
C ILE A 77 -2.28 11.27 9.33
N PHE A 78 -2.40 12.09 8.30
CA PHE A 78 -1.94 13.47 8.29
C PHE A 78 -3.09 14.42 7.95
N ASP A 79 -3.08 15.58 8.58
CA ASP A 79 -3.94 16.68 8.16
C ASP A 79 -3.51 17.28 6.81
N ARG A 80 -4.29 18.22 6.29
CA ARG A 80 -4.04 18.86 4.98
C ARG A 80 -2.69 19.57 4.86
N TRP A 81 -2.02 19.87 5.98
CA TRP A 81 -0.72 20.54 5.99
C TRP A 81 0.43 19.55 6.19
N GLY A 82 0.13 18.25 6.20
CA GLY A 82 1.14 17.19 6.37
C GLY A 82 1.54 16.96 7.83
N ARG A 83 0.82 17.53 8.81
CA ARG A 83 1.06 17.23 10.22
C ARG A 83 0.47 15.87 10.55
N LEU A 84 1.26 15.00 11.18
CA LEU A 84 0.79 13.72 11.70
C LEU A 84 -0.25 13.95 12.80
N ILE A 85 -1.45 13.41 12.63
CA ILE A 85 -2.56 13.55 13.58
C ILE A 85 -2.98 12.22 14.22
N TYR A 86 -2.59 11.10 13.62
CA TYR A 86 -2.86 9.76 14.14
C TYR A 86 -1.80 8.76 13.64
N GLU A 87 -1.40 7.84 14.49
CA GLU A 87 -0.54 6.71 14.14
C GLU A 87 -0.94 5.46 14.92
N THR A 88 -0.92 4.31 14.25
CA THR A 88 -1.13 3.01 14.88
C THR A 88 -0.18 1.96 14.28
N ASN A 89 0.26 1.01 15.11
CA ASN A 89 1.01 -0.17 14.69
C ASN A 89 0.20 -1.46 14.83
N SER A 90 -1.11 -1.34 15.09
CA SER A 90 -2.00 -2.47 15.34
C SER A 90 -3.24 -2.41 14.45
N MET A 91 -3.70 -3.59 14.04
CA MET A 91 -4.98 -3.81 13.36
C MET A 91 -6.04 -4.38 14.30
N GLU A 92 -5.81 -4.34 15.62
CA GLU A 92 -6.77 -4.81 16.62
C GLU A 92 -8.01 -3.91 16.69
N LYS A 93 -9.10 -4.48 17.21
CA LYS A 93 -10.33 -3.71 17.41
C LYS A 93 -10.06 -2.53 18.34
N GLY A 94 -10.44 -1.33 17.90
CA GLY A 94 -10.27 -0.09 18.65
C GLY A 94 -8.94 0.63 18.41
N THR A 95 -8.06 0.11 17.56
CA THR A 95 -6.82 0.79 17.15
C THR A 95 -6.91 1.40 15.75
N ALA A 96 -8.12 1.45 15.18
CA ALA A 96 -8.41 2.16 13.94
C ALA A 96 -8.70 3.64 14.23
N TRP A 97 -8.51 4.50 13.23
CA TRP A 97 -8.76 5.92 13.39
C TRP A 97 -10.26 6.21 13.32
N ASP A 98 -10.79 6.91 14.32
CA ASP A 98 -12.20 7.26 14.48
C ASP A 98 -12.53 8.68 14.01
N GLY A 99 -11.62 9.34 13.31
CA GLY A 99 -11.79 10.73 12.92
C GLY A 99 -11.57 11.72 14.06
N THR A 100 -10.82 11.36 15.10
CA THR A 100 -10.37 12.27 16.16
C THR A 100 -8.87 12.54 16.10
N ALA A 101 -8.46 13.75 16.50
CA ALA A 101 -7.08 14.14 16.70
C ALA A 101 -6.99 14.99 17.97
N ASP A 102 -5.98 14.76 18.81
CA ASP A 102 -5.79 15.49 20.06
C ASP A 102 -7.04 15.49 20.96
N GLY A 103 -7.81 14.38 20.95
CA GLY A 103 -9.04 14.21 21.73
C GLY A 103 -10.26 14.97 21.20
N LYS A 104 -10.18 15.54 19.99
CA LYS A 104 -11.26 16.28 19.35
C LYS A 104 -11.57 15.72 17.97
N GLU A 105 -12.82 15.86 17.57
CA GLU A 105 -13.27 15.56 16.22
C GLU A 105 -12.54 16.42 15.19
N VAL A 106 -12.05 15.78 14.13
CA VAL A 106 -11.48 16.51 12.99
C VAL A 106 -12.58 17.05 12.09
N LEU A 107 -12.29 18.13 11.38
CA LEU A 107 -13.21 18.73 10.42
C LEU A 107 -13.47 17.78 9.24
N GLN A 108 -14.67 17.84 8.67
CA GLN A 108 -14.94 17.18 7.40
C GLN A 108 -13.94 17.62 6.31
N GLY A 109 -13.56 16.70 5.44
CA GLY A 109 -12.63 16.98 4.36
C GLY A 109 -11.64 15.85 4.08
N VAL A 110 -10.60 16.19 3.32
CA VAL A 110 -9.60 15.24 2.83
C VAL A 110 -8.40 15.21 3.78
N TYR A 111 -8.00 14.01 4.16
CA TYR A 111 -6.82 13.70 4.96
C TYR A 111 -5.90 12.79 4.15
N MET A 112 -4.60 12.84 4.44
CA MET A 112 -3.62 11.97 3.80
C MET A 112 -3.32 10.79 4.70
N TRP A 113 -3.02 9.64 4.11
CA TRP A 113 -2.58 8.47 4.85
C TRP A 113 -1.39 7.81 4.18
N ALA A 114 -0.54 7.17 4.99
CA ALA A 114 0.51 6.28 4.55
C ALA A 114 0.46 5.00 5.38
N ALA A 115 0.49 3.86 4.70
CA ALA A 115 0.38 2.54 5.30
C ALA A 115 1.54 1.64 4.86
N TYR A 116 2.08 0.90 5.82
CA TYR A 116 2.99 -0.20 5.61
C TYR A 116 2.41 -1.47 6.24
N ALA A 117 2.51 -2.58 5.53
CA ALA A 117 2.20 -3.88 6.09
C ALA A 117 3.13 -4.95 5.51
N LYS A 118 3.53 -5.92 6.33
CA LYS A 118 4.10 -7.18 5.88
C LYS A 118 3.05 -8.26 6.07
N VAL A 119 2.64 -8.92 5.00
CA VAL A 119 1.58 -9.93 5.01
C VAL A 119 2.11 -11.26 4.51
N LYS A 120 1.71 -12.35 5.15
CA LYS A 120 1.95 -13.71 4.70
C LYS A 120 0.63 -14.32 4.25
N THR A 121 0.61 -14.88 3.05
CA THR A 121 -0.55 -15.65 2.60
C THR A 121 -0.59 -17.00 3.32
N LEU A 122 -1.74 -17.41 3.84
CA LEU A 122 -1.86 -18.65 4.62
C LEU A 122 -1.98 -19.91 3.74
N GLN A 123 -2.62 -19.78 2.58
CA GLN A 123 -2.86 -20.86 1.61
C GLN A 123 -2.13 -20.55 0.30
N GLY A 124 -1.64 -21.58 -0.39
CA GLY A 124 -0.90 -21.42 -1.65
C GLY A 124 0.61 -21.27 -1.46
N SER A 125 1.25 -20.34 -2.16
CA SER A 125 2.72 -20.18 -2.16
C SER A 125 3.30 -19.74 -0.81
N GLN A 126 2.44 -19.32 0.14
CA GLN A 126 2.82 -18.81 1.46
C GLN A 126 3.87 -17.71 1.42
N GLU A 127 3.87 -16.94 0.35
CA GLU A 127 4.79 -15.83 0.15
C GLU A 127 4.50 -14.71 1.14
N ILE A 128 5.60 -14.04 1.53
CA ILE A 128 5.57 -12.82 2.33
C ILE A 128 5.64 -11.66 1.35
N GLU A 129 4.61 -10.82 1.37
CA GLU A 129 4.52 -9.61 0.56
C GLU A 129 4.65 -8.38 1.48
N GLU A 130 5.38 -7.38 1.01
CA GLU A 130 5.42 -6.05 1.64
C GLU A 130 4.53 -5.09 0.86
N PHE A 131 3.59 -4.47 1.56
CA PHE A 131 2.73 -3.43 1.05
C PHE A 131 3.17 -2.09 1.61
N LYS A 132 3.45 -1.13 0.72
CA LYS A 132 3.68 0.27 1.04
C LYS A 132 2.79 1.09 0.14
N ASN A 133 1.83 1.78 0.73
CA ASN A 133 0.89 2.58 -0.04
C ASN A 133 0.57 3.88 0.69
N GLN A 134 0.08 4.84 -0.06
CA GLN A 134 -0.32 6.15 0.44
C GLN A 134 -1.49 6.65 -0.38
N GLY A 135 -2.28 7.53 0.20
CA GLY A 135 -3.42 8.08 -0.49
C GLY A 135 -4.16 9.10 0.36
N THR A 136 -5.42 9.28 0.02
CA THR A 136 -6.30 10.18 0.74
C THR A 136 -7.50 9.43 1.28
N VAL A 137 -8.05 9.94 2.38
CA VAL A 137 -9.34 9.54 2.94
C VAL A 137 -10.21 10.76 3.15
N VAL A 138 -11.49 10.65 2.82
CA VAL A 138 -12.49 11.70 3.06
C VAL A 138 -13.23 11.41 4.37
N VAL A 139 -13.23 12.37 5.28
CA VAL A 139 -14.09 12.38 6.47
C VAL A 139 -15.41 13.05 6.09
N ILE A 140 -16.50 12.31 6.24
CA ILE A 140 -17.88 12.77 5.96
C ILE A 140 -18.64 12.79 7.29
N ARG A 141 -19.42 13.83 7.56
CA ARG A 141 -20.24 13.96 8.77
C ARG A 141 -21.64 14.43 8.40
#